data_AF-A0A526YY63-F1
#
_entry.id   AF-A0A526YY63-F1
#
_cell.length_a   1.000
_cell.length_b   1.000
_cell.length_c   1.000
_cell.angle_alpha   90.00
_cell.angle_beta   90.00
_cell.angle_gamma   90.00
#
_symmetry.space_group_name_H-M   'P 1'
#
loop_
_entity.id
_entity.type
_entity.pdbx_description
1 polymer ?
#
loop_
_entity_poly.entity_id
_entity_poly.type
_entity_poly.pdbx_seq_one_letter_code
_entity_poly.pdbx_strand_id
1 'polypeptide(L)'
;LLADLSARSLEQIARSVQAIKQPGDLAVASIHWGGNWGYQVPAEQRALAHALIDVAGFDVVHGHSSHHPKPIEIHHGRLILYGCGDFLTDYEGITGNESFRGELALLYLPRLAIPDGTLVSLDLVPFQLARFRLNRALREDAAWLAAMLERECSPFGTHVALGSDNRLTVLW
;
A
#
# COMPACT_ATOMS: atom_id res chain seq x y z
N LEU A 1 -7.97 13.92 12.74
CA LEU A 1 -8.84 13.42 11.67
C LEU A 1 -8.98 14.49 10.60
N LEU A 2 -9.01 14.11 9.33
CA LEU A 2 -9.48 15.00 8.25
C LEU A 2 -10.96 15.29 8.48
N ALA A 3 -11.35 16.56 8.46
CA ALA A 3 -12.74 16.96 8.69
C ALA A 3 -13.64 16.62 7.50
N ASP A 4 -13.09 16.70 6.28
CA ASP A 4 -13.72 16.33 5.01
C ASP A 4 -12.64 16.08 3.94
N LEU A 5 -13.09 15.67 2.74
CA LEU A 5 -12.25 15.50 1.55
C LEU A 5 -12.35 16.71 0.59
N SER A 6 -12.69 17.89 1.09
CA SER A 6 -12.85 19.08 0.25
C SER A 6 -11.51 19.57 -0.30
N ALA A 7 -11.56 20.29 -1.42
CA ALA A 7 -10.39 20.97 -1.98
C ALA A 7 -9.69 21.87 -0.96
N ARG A 8 -10.46 22.54 -0.07
CA ARG A 8 -9.93 23.39 0.99
C ARG A 8 -9.08 22.60 2.00
N SER A 9 -9.53 21.41 2.40
CA SER A 9 -8.78 20.54 3.31
C SER A 9 -7.49 20.05 2.64
N LEU A 10 -7.55 19.69 1.36
CA LEU A 10 -6.37 19.31 0.57
C LEU A 10 -5.36 20.47 0.45
N GLU A 11 -5.80 21.69 0.18
CA GLU A 11 -4.93 22.88 0.13
C GLU A 11 -4.29 23.19 1.48
N GLN A 12 -4.96 22.92 2.60
CA GLN A 12 -4.39 23.07 3.94
C GLN A 12 -3.30 22.03 4.19
N ILE A 13 -3.52 20.78 3.78
CA ILE A 13 -2.50 19.73 3.83
C ILE A 13 -1.30 20.12 2.96
N ALA A 14 -1.55 20.53 1.71
CA ALA A 14 -0.53 20.93 0.76
C ALA A 14 0.38 22.03 1.34
N ARG A 15 -0.22 23.09 1.90
CA ARG A 15 0.53 24.18 2.55
C ARG A 15 1.35 23.69 3.74
N SER A 16 0.81 22.75 4.52
CA SER A 16 1.52 22.20 5.68
C SER A 16 2.75 21.40 5.24
N VAL A 17 2.64 20.58 4.19
CA VAL A 17 3.76 19.83 3.62
C VAL A 17 4.81 20.77 3.02
N GLN A 18 4.39 21.75 2.20
CA GLN A 18 5.29 22.71 1.58
C GLN A 18 6.04 23.58 2.58
N ALA A 19 5.42 23.89 3.73
CA ALA A 19 6.06 24.69 4.77
C ALA A 19 7.20 23.97 5.50
N ILE A 20 7.21 22.63 5.50
CA ILE A 20 8.20 21.82 6.23
C ILE A 20 9.23 21.15 5.31
N LYS A 21 8.84 20.75 4.10
CA LYS A 21 9.65 19.94 3.18
C LYS A 21 10.86 20.73 2.68
N GLN A 22 12.06 20.16 2.81
CA GLN A 22 13.32 20.71 2.30
C GLN A 22 13.73 20.01 0.98
N PRO A 23 14.66 20.60 0.21
CA PRO A 23 15.21 19.93 -0.97
C PRO A 23 15.81 18.56 -0.62
N GLY A 24 15.30 17.50 -1.26
CA GLY A 24 15.73 16.12 -1.03
C GLY A 24 14.87 15.34 -0.04
N ASP A 25 13.94 16.00 0.67
CA ASP A 25 12.99 15.30 1.54
C ASP A 25 11.93 14.55 0.72
N LEU A 26 11.48 13.42 1.25
CA LEU A 26 10.31 12.70 0.77
C LEU A 26 9.15 12.87 1.76
N ALA A 27 7.96 13.08 1.22
CA ALA A 27 6.72 13.18 1.97
C ALA A 27 5.88 11.90 1.79
N VAL A 28 5.51 11.27 2.91
CA VAL A 28 4.65 10.07 2.93
C VAL A 28 3.34 10.40 3.64
N ALA A 29 2.21 10.19 2.97
CA ALA A 29 0.89 10.28 3.57
C ALA A 29 0.50 8.92 4.16
N SER A 30 0.51 8.77 5.49
CA SER A 30 0.00 7.56 6.14
C SER A 30 -1.47 7.73 6.49
N ILE A 31 -2.34 6.88 5.94
CA ILE A 31 -3.79 7.07 5.99
C ILE A 31 -4.49 5.80 6.45
N HIS A 32 -5.25 5.94 7.53
CA HIS A 32 -6.20 4.94 7.98
C HIS A 32 -7.54 5.18 7.26
N TRP A 33 -7.96 4.26 6.38
CA TRP A 33 -9.17 4.44 5.58
C TRP A 33 -9.85 3.13 5.18
N GLY A 34 -11.06 3.26 4.63
CA GLY A 34 -11.85 2.13 4.19
C GLY A 34 -12.43 1.32 5.34
N GLY A 35 -13.29 0.37 4.98
CA GLY A 35 -13.72 -0.67 5.91
C GLY A 35 -12.67 -1.76 6.07
N ASN A 36 -12.85 -2.57 7.11
CA ASN A 36 -12.11 -3.81 7.25
C ASN A 36 -12.60 -4.77 6.16
N TRP A 37 -11.66 -5.43 5.48
CA TRP A 37 -11.93 -6.45 4.47
C TRP A 37 -12.49 -5.92 3.12
N GLY A 38 -12.16 -6.63 2.04
CA GLY A 38 -12.61 -6.32 0.69
C GLY A 38 -11.56 -5.60 -0.16
N TYR A 39 -11.45 -6.02 -1.43
CA TYR A 39 -10.41 -5.53 -2.33
C TYR A 39 -10.81 -4.26 -3.09
N GLN A 40 -12.10 -4.00 -3.27
CA GLN A 40 -12.59 -2.82 -3.98
C GLN A 40 -12.01 -1.53 -3.36
N VAL A 41 -11.50 -0.66 -4.22
CA VAL A 41 -11.07 0.70 -3.86
C VAL A 41 -12.19 1.65 -4.30
N PRO A 42 -12.93 2.28 -3.36
CA PRO A 42 -13.93 3.28 -3.70
C PRO A 42 -13.34 4.43 -4.52
N ALA A 43 -14.12 4.97 -5.45
CA ALA A 43 -13.69 6.06 -6.32
C ALA A 43 -13.20 7.29 -5.53
N GLU A 44 -13.86 7.60 -4.40
CA GLU A 44 -13.49 8.69 -3.50
C GLU A 44 -12.13 8.47 -2.85
N GLN A 45 -11.81 7.23 -2.46
CA GLN A 45 -10.50 6.87 -1.89
C GLN A 45 -9.41 7.02 -2.97
N ARG A 46 -9.69 6.59 -4.19
CA ARG A 46 -8.76 6.75 -5.32
C ARG A 46 -8.52 8.22 -5.67
N ALA A 47 -9.59 9.00 -5.78
CA ALA A 47 -9.52 10.44 -6.04
C ALA A 47 -8.73 11.19 -4.95
N LEU A 48 -8.92 10.82 -3.67
CA LEU A 48 -8.14 11.37 -2.57
C LEU A 48 -6.65 11.04 -2.71
N ALA A 49 -6.31 9.78 -3.01
CA ALA A 49 -4.92 9.35 -3.17
C ALA A 49 -4.23 10.11 -4.30
N HIS A 50 -4.91 10.30 -5.44
CA HIS A 50 -4.42 11.11 -6.56
C HIS A 50 -4.22 12.57 -6.15
N ALA A 51 -5.21 13.18 -5.47
CA ALA A 51 -5.12 14.58 -5.04
C ALA A 51 -4.00 14.82 -4.01
N LEU A 52 -3.69 13.85 -3.15
CA LEU A 52 -2.56 13.94 -2.23
C LEU A 52 -1.22 14.01 -2.96
N ILE A 53 -1.09 13.30 -4.08
CA ILE A 53 0.09 13.38 -4.95
C ILE A 53 0.06 14.69 -5.74
N ASP A 54 -0.99 14.92 -6.52
CA ASP A 54 -1.04 15.98 -7.53
C ASP A 54 -1.13 17.39 -6.93
N VAL A 55 -1.84 17.54 -5.80
CA VAL A 55 -2.11 18.84 -5.16
C VAL A 55 -1.26 19.04 -3.91
N ALA A 56 -1.16 18.02 -3.06
CA ALA A 56 -0.45 18.14 -1.78
C ALA A 56 1.05 17.78 -1.84
N GLY A 57 1.55 17.24 -2.96
CA GLY A 57 2.97 17.01 -3.19
C GLY A 57 3.56 15.86 -2.36
N PHE A 58 2.73 14.87 -2.00
CA PHE A 58 3.21 13.62 -1.41
C PHE A 58 3.88 12.74 -2.46
N ASP A 59 4.92 12.02 -2.02
CA ASP A 59 5.68 11.10 -2.87
C ASP A 59 5.21 9.65 -2.73
N VAL A 60 4.62 9.31 -1.57
CA VAL A 60 4.00 8.01 -1.32
C VAL A 60 2.69 8.17 -0.54
N VAL A 61 1.68 7.40 -0.93
CA VAL A 61 0.46 7.22 -0.14
C VAL A 61 0.48 5.82 0.48
N HIS A 62 0.54 5.78 1.81
CA HIS A 62 0.58 4.58 2.64
C HIS A 62 -0.78 4.36 3.31
N GLY A 63 -1.66 3.61 2.62
CA GLY A 63 -2.97 3.21 3.14
C GLY A 63 -2.89 1.98 4.04
N HIS A 64 -3.64 2.00 5.15
CA HIS A 64 -3.75 0.89 6.10
C HIS A 64 -5.18 0.80 6.68
N SER A 65 -5.43 -0.20 7.54
CA SER A 65 -6.72 -0.59 8.17
C SER A 65 -7.38 -1.86 7.59
N SER A 66 -7.09 -2.20 6.33
CA SER A 66 -7.78 -3.31 5.65
C SER A 66 -7.54 -4.70 6.25
N HIS A 67 -6.52 -4.88 7.10
CA HIS A 67 -6.04 -6.16 7.66
C HIS A 67 -5.54 -7.19 6.64
N HIS A 68 -5.65 -6.90 5.34
CA HIS A 68 -5.05 -7.67 4.26
C HIS A 68 -4.48 -6.73 3.19
N PRO A 69 -3.52 -7.18 2.36
CA PRO A 69 -3.04 -6.40 1.24
C PRO A 69 -4.16 -6.08 0.23
N LYS A 70 -4.12 -4.87 -0.31
CA LYS A 70 -5.04 -4.32 -1.32
C LYS A 70 -4.26 -3.91 -2.58
N PRO A 71 -4.94 -3.52 -3.68
CA PRO A 71 -4.28 -3.08 -4.90
C PRO A 71 -3.17 -2.04 -4.67
N ILE A 72 -2.17 -2.10 -5.54
CA ILE A 72 -1.07 -1.14 -5.66
C ILE A 72 -1.30 -0.35 -6.96
N GLU A 73 -1.10 0.95 -6.92
CA GLU A 73 -1.17 1.82 -8.09
C GLU A 73 0.07 2.71 -8.16
N ILE A 74 0.57 2.93 -9.38
CA ILE A 74 1.62 3.92 -9.65
C ILE A 74 0.97 5.08 -10.41
N HIS A 75 0.78 6.20 -9.72
CA HIS A 75 0.14 7.40 -10.27
C HIS A 75 1.19 8.49 -10.48
N HIS A 76 1.38 8.95 -11.71
CA HIS A 76 2.42 9.93 -12.07
C HIS A 76 3.82 9.57 -11.54
N GLY A 77 4.17 8.28 -11.57
CA GLY A 77 5.45 7.76 -11.05
C GLY A 77 5.53 7.67 -9.53
N ARG A 78 4.46 7.95 -8.79
CA ARG A 78 4.41 7.91 -7.32
C ARG A 78 3.63 6.69 -6.83
N LEU A 79 4.06 6.14 -5.69
CA LEU A 79 3.51 4.90 -5.15
C LEU A 79 2.24 5.16 -4.33
N ILE A 80 1.16 4.45 -4.66
CA ILE A 80 -0.06 4.37 -3.86
C ILE A 80 -0.27 2.93 -3.39
N LEU A 81 -0.28 2.74 -2.07
CA LEU A 81 -0.65 1.49 -1.42
C LEU A 81 -2.05 1.68 -0.83
N TYR A 82 -3.08 1.04 -1.40
CA TYR A 82 -4.45 1.23 -0.90
C TYR A 82 -4.74 0.52 0.44
N GLY A 83 -3.90 -0.43 0.82
CA GLY A 83 -3.97 -1.17 2.07
C GLY A 83 -2.80 -2.14 2.17
N CYS A 84 -1.90 -1.92 3.13
CA CYS A 84 -0.74 -2.80 3.33
C CYS A 84 -1.05 -4.11 4.07
N GLY A 85 -2.26 -4.23 4.63
CA GLY A 85 -2.58 -5.26 5.60
C GLY A 85 -1.78 -5.12 6.89
N ASP A 86 -1.73 -6.19 7.67
CA ASP A 86 -1.02 -6.21 8.94
C ASP A 86 0.34 -6.90 8.78
N PHE A 87 1.41 -6.17 9.07
CA PHE A 87 2.73 -6.79 9.12
C PHE A 87 2.96 -7.56 10.43
N LEU A 88 2.45 -7.05 11.55
CA LEU A 88 2.47 -7.72 12.84
C LEU A 88 1.20 -7.30 13.60
N THR A 89 0.47 -8.27 14.13
CA THR A 89 -0.83 -8.05 14.77
C THR A 89 -1.14 -9.17 15.77
N ASP A 90 -2.06 -8.90 16.68
CA ASP A 90 -2.58 -9.84 17.70
C ASP A 90 -3.92 -10.50 17.29
N TYR A 91 -4.28 -10.41 16.00
CA TYR A 91 -5.55 -10.88 15.46
C TYR A 91 -5.62 -12.40 15.23
N GLU A 92 -4.57 -13.15 15.61
CA GLU A 92 -4.52 -14.60 15.47
C GLU A 92 -5.69 -15.26 16.23
N GLY A 93 -6.53 -16.01 15.51
CA GLY A 93 -7.71 -16.68 16.06
C GLY A 93 -9.04 -15.92 15.87
N ILE A 94 -9.03 -14.71 15.30
CA ILE A 94 -10.27 -14.05 14.86
C ILE A 94 -10.78 -14.73 13.58
N THR A 95 -12.02 -15.21 13.61
CA THR A 95 -12.64 -15.99 12.51
C THR A 95 -13.63 -15.17 11.69
N GLY A 96 -13.99 -15.67 10.51
CA GLY A 96 -15.05 -15.13 9.64
C GLY A 96 -14.57 -14.37 8.41
N ASN A 97 -13.25 -14.24 8.22
CA ASN A 97 -12.61 -13.54 7.11
C ASN A 97 -11.43 -14.33 6.51
N GLU A 98 -11.45 -15.65 6.62
CA GLU A 98 -10.35 -16.56 6.24
C GLU A 98 -10.00 -16.47 4.74
N SER A 99 -10.96 -16.08 3.90
CA SER A 99 -10.75 -15.88 2.46
C SER A 99 -9.76 -14.76 2.12
N PHE A 100 -9.55 -13.81 3.03
CA PHE A 100 -8.58 -12.73 2.89
C PHE A 100 -7.17 -13.12 3.35
N ARG A 101 -7.01 -14.31 3.93
CA ARG A 101 -5.72 -14.84 4.42
C ARG A 101 -5.00 -13.83 5.30
N GLY A 102 -5.67 -13.32 6.35
CA GLY A 102 -5.13 -12.29 7.25
C GLY A 102 -3.86 -12.71 8.01
N GLU A 103 -3.53 -14.00 8.00
CA GLU A 103 -2.25 -14.49 8.51
C GLU A 103 -1.08 -14.26 7.53
N LEU A 104 -1.34 -13.88 6.28
CA LEU A 104 -0.29 -13.56 5.31
C LEU A 104 0.03 -12.06 5.35
N ALA A 105 1.31 -11.75 5.47
CA ALA A 105 1.84 -10.40 5.59
C ALA A 105 2.86 -10.09 4.49
N LEU A 106 3.01 -8.82 4.15
CA LEU A 106 3.98 -8.34 3.17
C LEU A 106 4.90 -7.28 3.78
N LEU A 107 6.20 -7.45 3.61
CA LEU A 107 7.16 -6.36 3.77
C LEU A 107 7.30 -5.63 2.42
N TYR A 108 7.03 -4.33 2.38
CA TYR A 108 7.12 -3.49 1.19
C TYR A 108 8.49 -2.80 1.16
N LEU A 109 9.23 -2.96 0.05
CA LEU A 109 10.57 -2.40 -0.13
C LEU A 109 10.62 -1.49 -1.37
N PRO A 110 10.01 -0.28 -1.31
CA PRO A 110 10.11 0.68 -2.40
C PRO A 110 11.51 1.29 -2.46
N ARG A 111 12.03 1.47 -3.68
CA ARG A 111 13.18 2.33 -3.97
C ARG A 111 12.67 3.59 -4.66
N LEU A 112 12.95 4.74 -4.08
CA LEU A 112 12.53 6.04 -4.59
C LEU A 112 13.76 6.82 -5.05
N ALA A 113 13.65 7.50 -6.18
CA ALA A 113 14.66 8.44 -6.63
C ALA A 113 14.56 9.75 -5.82
N ILE A 114 15.70 10.42 -5.66
CA ILE A 114 15.84 11.67 -4.92
C ILE A 114 16.42 12.72 -5.88
N PRO A 115 15.89 13.96 -5.90
CA PRO A 115 14.83 14.49 -5.04
C PRO A 115 13.41 14.31 -5.59
N ASP A 116 13.24 13.61 -6.71
CA ASP A 116 11.97 13.58 -7.45
C ASP A 116 10.90 12.67 -6.84
N GLY A 117 11.23 11.77 -5.91
CA GLY A 117 10.27 10.86 -5.28
C GLY A 117 9.68 9.82 -6.22
N THR A 118 10.23 9.66 -7.43
CA THR A 118 9.74 8.69 -8.42
C THR A 118 10.06 7.28 -7.96
N LEU A 119 9.10 6.36 -8.10
CA LEU A 119 9.30 4.94 -7.81
C LEU A 119 10.23 4.34 -8.87
N VAL A 120 11.35 3.77 -8.41
CA VAL A 120 12.36 3.10 -9.24
C VAL A 120 12.13 1.60 -9.29
N SER A 121 11.81 0.99 -8.14
CA SER A 121 11.52 -0.44 -8.02
C SER A 121 10.67 -0.69 -6.79
N LEU A 122 9.85 -1.74 -6.82
CA LEU A 122 9.11 -2.20 -5.65
C LEU A 122 9.17 -3.73 -5.56
N ASP A 123 9.84 -4.21 -4.51
CA ASP A 123 9.81 -5.61 -4.11
C ASP A 123 8.92 -5.79 -2.89
N LEU A 124 8.24 -6.93 -2.83
CA LEU A 124 7.47 -7.36 -1.69
C LEU A 124 8.06 -8.68 -1.16
N VAL A 125 8.17 -8.80 0.16
CA VAL A 125 8.65 -10.03 0.79
C VAL A 125 7.51 -10.67 1.58
N PRO A 126 7.01 -11.84 1.14
CA PRO A 126 5.96 -12.58 1.83
C PRO A 126 6.38 -13.16 3.18
N PHE A 127 5.48 -13.05 4.14
CA PHE A 127 5.55 -13.67 5.46
C PHE A 127 4.22 -14.32 5.83
N GLN A 128 4.30 -15.23 6.81
CA GLN A 128 3.16 -15.82 7.48
C GLN A 128 3.27 -15.54 8.98
N LEU A 129 2.23 -14.94 9.53
CA LEU A 129 2.01 -14.83 10.97
C LEU A 129 1.52 -16.17 11.50
N ALA A 130 2.25 -16.72 12.46
CA ALA A 130 1.83 -17.91 13.19
C ALA A 130 2.41 -17.90 14.60
N ARG A 131 1.57 -18.14 15.61
CA ARG A 131 1.91 -18.05 17.03
C ARG A 131 2.51 -16.68 17.40
N PHE A 132 1.90 -15.61 16.90
CA PHE A 132 2.31 -14.21 17.08
C PHE A 132 3.76 -13.94 16.63
N ARG A 133 4.24 -14.67 15.62
CA ARG A 133 5.59 -14.52 15.06
C ARG A 133 5.52 -14.40 13.55
N LEU A 134 6.40 -13.56 13.01
CA LEU A 134 6.65 -13.49 11.58
C LEU A 134 7.56 -14.62 11.13
N ASN A 135 7.04 -15.47 10.25
CA ASN A 135 7.78 -16.56 9.62
C ASN A 135 7.88 -16.26 8.12
N ARG A 136 8.96 -16.71 7.46
CA ARG A 136 9.02 -16.64 5.99
C ARG A 136 7.87 -17.45 5.42
N ALA A 137 7.15 -16.87 4.46
CA ALA A 137 6.05 -17.58 3.81
C ALA A 137 6.60 -18.78 3.01
N LEU A 138 5.82 -19.86 2.98
CA LEU A 138 6.07 -20.97 2.07
C LEU A 138 5.83 -20.54 0.62
N ARG A 139 6.34 -21.31 -0.33
CA ARG A 139 6.18 -21.03 -1.77
C ARG A 139 4.72 -20.91 -2.17
N GLU A 140 3.86 -21.75 -1.63
CA GLU A 140 2.42 -21.77 -1.91
C GLU A 140 1.71 -20.50 -1.44
N ASP A 141 2.07 -19.99 -0.27
CA ASP A 141 1.53 -18.73 0.27
C ASP A 141 2.04 -17.52 -0.50
N ALA A 142 3.32 -17.52 -0.86
CA ALA A 142 3.88 -16.49 -1.74
C ALA A 142 3.20 -16.49 -3.12
N ALA A 143 2.91 -17.67 -3.69
CA ALA A 143 2.18 -17.80 -4.94
C ALA A 143 0.73 -17.35 -4.82
N TRP A 144 0.07 -17.64 -3.70
CA TRP A 144 -1.27 -17.14 -3.43
C TRP A 144 -1.29 -15.60 -3.37
N LEU A 145 -0.36 -14.98 -2.64
CA LEU A 145 -0.22 -13.53 -2.57
C LEU A 145 0.06 -12.91 -3.94
N ALA A 146 0.94 -13.52 -4.73
CA ALA A 146 1.25 -13.06 -6.08
C ALA A 146 0.01 -13.08 -6.99
N ALA A 147 -0.72 -14.20 -7.01
CA ALA A 147 -1.93 -14.34 -7.83
C ALA A 147 -3.06 -13.41 -7.38
N MET A 148 -3.21 -13.23 -6.06
CA MET A 148 -4.17 -12.29 -5.49
C MET A 148 -3.81 -10.86 -5.91
N LEU A 149 -2.56 -10.43 -5.69
CA LEU A 149 -2.15 -9.08 -6.07
C LEU A 149 -2.20 -8.84 -7.57
N GLU A 150 -1.85 -9.81 -8.42
CA GLU A 150 -2.00 -9.68 -9.88
C GLU A 150 -3.47 -9.42 -10.26
N ARG A 151 -4.39 -10.19 -9.69
CA ARG A 151 -5.83 -10.01 -9.92
C ARG A 151 -6.31 -8.62 -9.50
N GLU A 152 -5.87 -8.16 -8.34
CA GLU A 152 -6.37 -6.91 -7.74
C GLU A 152 -5.64 -5.66 -8.28
N CYS A 153 -4.37 -5.77 -8.71
CA CYS A 153 -3.57 -4.66 -9.23
C CYS A 153 -3.71 -4.46 -10.74
N SER A 154 -4.01 -5.50 -11.52
CA SER A 154 -4.11 -5.38 -12.99
C SER A 154 -5.11 -4.32 -13.49
N PRO A 155 -6.25 -4.04 -12.83
CA PRO A 155 -7.14 -2.93 -13.22
C PRO A 155 -6.51 -1.54 -13.05
N PHE A 156 -5.41 -1.44 -12.31
CA PHE A 156 -4.62 -0.23 -12.09
C PHE A 156 -3.38 -0.16 -12.99
N GLY A 157 -3.23 -1.10 -13.93
CA GLY A 157 -2.05 -1.18 -14.80
C GLY A 157 -0.78 -1.65 -14.09
N THR A 158 -0.93 -2.23 -12.89
CA THR A 158 0.18 -2.72 -12.08
C THR A 158 0.12 -4.25 -12.02
N HIS A 159 1.25 -4.91 -12.23
CA HIS A 159 1.39 -6.36 -12.30
C HIS A 159 2.35 -6.88 -11.23
N VAL A 160 2.23 -8.16 -10.88
CA VAL A 160 3.06 -8.80 -9.83
C VAL A 160 3.62 -10.13 -10.29
N ALA A 161 4.95 -10.26 -10.24
CA ALA A 161 5.68 -11.48 -10.59
C ALA A 161 6.27 -12.16 -9.35
N LEU A 162 6.17 -13.49 -9.28
CA LEU A 162 6.80 -14.31 -8.22
C LEU A 162 8.20 -14.75 -8.63
N GLY A 163 9.21 -14.34 -7.87
CA GLY A 163 10.61 -14.76 -8.02
C GLY A 163 10.88 -16.18 -7.55
N SER A 164 12.05 -16.72 -7.90
CA SER A 164 12.50 -18.05 -7.44
C SER A 164 12.82 -18.10 -5.94
N ASP A 165 13.10 -16.96 -5.33
CA ASP A 165 13.40 -16.76 -3.91
C ASP A 165 12.16 -16.39 -3.06
N ASN A 166 10.97 -16.58 -3.62
CA ASN A 166 9.66 -16.23 -3.05
C ASN A 166 9.40 -14.73 -2.86
N ARG A 167 10.27 -13.84 -3.33
CA ARG A 167 9.96 -12.41 -3.38
C ARG A 167 8.98 -12.13 -4.52
N LEU A 168 8.18 -11.08 -4.35
CA LEU A 168 7.32 -10.58 -5.39
C LEU A 168 7.91 -9.28 -5.95
N THR A 169 7.95 -9.14 -7.26
CA THR A 169 8.35 -7.90 -7.93
C THR A 169 7.14 -7.25 -8.56
N VAL A 170 6.93 -5.98 -8.28
CA VAL A 170 5.85 -5.18 -8.86
C VAL A 170 6.33 -4.52 -10.16
N LEU A 171 5.51 -4.56 -11.20
CA LEU A 171 5.77 -4.06 -12.55
C LEU A 171 4.66 -3.09 -12.94
N TRP A 172 4.97 -2.00 -13.65
CA TRP A 172 4.02 -0.97 -14.08
C TRP A 172 4.50 -0.24 -15.34
#